data_AF-T0ZV46-F1
#
_entry.id   AF-T0ZV46-F1
#
_cell.length_a   1.000
_cell.length_b   1.000
_cell.length_c   1.000
_cell.angle_alpha   90.00
_cell.angle_beta   90.00
_cell.angle_gamma   90.00
#
_symmetry.space_group_name_H-M   'P 1'
#
loop_
_entity.id
_entity.type
_entity.pdbx_description
1 polymer ?
#
loop_
_entity_poly.entity_id
_entity_poly.type
_entity_poly.pdbx_seq_one_letter_code
_entity_poly.pdbx_strand_id
1 'polypeptide(L)'
;LGRARMYNFGFAIFSTGSILLFVEPWSGTTGAWALVGFRLIQAVGAAFLFANSLALLTDAFPPGERGKAIGVNQIAFIGGSLVGLVAGGILAGIPDLHIGPYILPTWRMIFLVSVPVGVTGTVWAYRSLHEISTRAAGQRIDYLGNITFALGLTAILVGVTYGLLPYGGSSMGWTSPWVLAALLGGAALLVAFVAIEQRVRDPMFRLEFFRIRSFAAGTSAALLGSLARGGLMLVLVIWFQGIWLPLHGYTFAETPFWAGIMMIP
;
A
#
# COMPACT_ATOMS: atom_id res chain seq x y z
N LEU A 1 -8.86 -17.95 -12.51
CA LEU A 1 -8.28 -16.75 -13.16
C LEU A 1 -6.79 -16.95 -13.16
N GLY A 2 -6.13 -16.82 -14.32
CA GLY A 2 -4.67 -16.86 -14.38
C GLY A 2 -4.06 -15.53 -13.97
N ARG A 3 -2.75 -15.57 -13.72
CA ARG A 3 -1.96 -14.46 -13.18
C ARG A 3 -2.07 -13.19 -14.02
N ALA A 4 -2.05 -13.32 -15.35
CA ALA A 4 -2.17 -12.21 -16.29
C ALA A 4 -3.53 -11.48 -16.18
N ARG A 5 -4.64 -12.22 -16.08
CA ARG A 5 -5.97 -11.61 -15.90
C ARG A 5 -6.09 -10.94 -14.54
N MET A 6 -5.58 -11.57 -13.47
CA MET A 6 -5.59 -10.97 -12.13
C MET A 6 -4.78 -9.67 -12.09
N TYR A 7 -3.62 -9.64 -12.75
CA TYR A 7 -2.81 -8.43 -12.90
C TYR A 7 -3.57 -7.32 -13.65
N ASN A 8 -4.24 -7.65 -14.76
CA ASN A 8 -5.03 -6.68 -15.52
C ASN A 8 -6.26 -6.16 -14.73
N PHE A 9 -6.94 -7.04 -13.99
CA PHE A 9 -8.00 -6.64 -13.05
C PHE A 9 -7.46 -5.70 -11.97
N GLY A 10 -6.24 -5.94 -11.48
CA GLY A 10 -5.57 -5.06 -10.53
C GLY A 10 -5.47 -3.63 -11.04
N PHE A 11 -5.00 -3.43 -12.27
CA PHE A 11 -4.94 -2.09 -12.88
C PHE A 11 -6.32 -1.45 -13.03
N ALA A 12 -7.30 -2.20 -13.51
CA ALA A 12 -8.66 -1.69 -13.70
C ALA A 12 -9.26 -1.23 -12.36
N ILE A 13 -9.23 -2.08 -11.33
CA ILE A 13 -9.75 -1.77 -9.99
C ILE A 13 -9.01 -0.57 -9.39
N PHE A 14 -7.68 -0.51 -9.50
CA PHE A 14 -6.88 0.60 -8.99
C PHE A 14 -7.23 1.92 -9.70
N SER A 15 -7.42 1.88 -11.02
CA SER A 15 -7.81 3.05 -11.82
C SER A 15 -9.20 3.53 -11.45
N THR A 16 -10.16 2.61 -11.30
CA THR A 16 -11.53 2.93 -10.85
C THR A 16 -11.51 3.54 -9.45
N GLY A 17 -10.78 2.96 -8.50
CA GLY A 17 -10.63 3.53 -7.15
C GLY A 17 -10.04 4.94 -7.18
N SER A 18 -9.05 5.18 -8.04
CA SER A 18 -8.43 6.49 -8.24
C SER A 18 -9.40 7.53 -8.82
N ILE A 19 -10.25 7.13 -9.78
CA ILE A 19 -11.31 7.99 -10.32
C ILE A 19 -12.34 8.31 -9.23
N LEU A 20 -12.79 7.30 -8.47
CA LEU A 20 -13.76 7.48 -7.38
C LEU A 20 -13.24 8.46 -6.31
N LEU A 21 -11.95 8.36 -5.95
CA LEU A 21 -11.30 9.30 -5.03
C LEU A 21 -11.25 10.73 -5.59
N PHE A 22 -11.08 10.89 -6.89
CA PHE A 22 -11.05 12.20 -7.53
C PHE A 22 -12.43 12.87 -7.57
N VAL A 23 -13.48 12.11 -7.92
CA VAL A 23 -14.85 12.66 -8.10
C VAL A 23 -15.70 12.68 -6.81
N GLU A 24 -15.18 12.17 -5.70
CA GLU A 24 -15.87 12.06 -4.41
C GLU A 24 -16.48 13.41 -3.99
N PRO A 25 -17.80 13.62 -3.91
CA PRO A 25 -18.35 14.98 -3.74
C PRO A 25 -18.56 15.39 -2.28
N TRP A 26 -18.43 14.47 -1.33
CA TRP A 26 -18.79 14.71 0.06
C TRP A 26 -17.67 15.43 0.83
N SER A 27 -18.08 16.08 1.92
CA SER A 27 -17.18 16.81 2.82
C SER A 27 -17.45 16.40 4.28
N GLY A 28 -16.56 16.81 5.19
CA GLY A 28 -16.65 16.45 6.61
C GLY A 28 -16.46 14.95 6.86
N THR A 29 -17.13 14.43 7.90
CA THR A 29 -16.98 13.04 8.34
C THR A 29 -17.41 12.03 7.28
N THR A 30 -18.47 12.33 6.52
CA THR A 30 -18.96 11.47 5.44
C THR A 30 -17.93 11.34 4.32
N GLY A 31 -17.32 12.46 3.90
CA GLY A 31 -16.23 12.45 2.93
C GLY A 31 -15.02 11.66 3.42
N ALA A 32 -14.63 11.82 4.69
CA ALA A 32 -13.53 11.05 5.27
C ALA A 32 -13.77 9.52 5.19
N TRP A 33 -14.98 9.05 5.54
CA TRP A 33 -15.31 7.63 5.43
C TRP A 33 -15.40 7.15 3.97
N ALA A 34 -15.90 7.98 3.05
CA ALA A 34 -15.91 7.68 1.63
C ALA A 34 -14.49 7.50 1.07
N LEU A 35 -13.56 8.40 1.43
CA LEU A 35 -12.15 8.29 1.06
C LEU A 35 -11.53 6.99 1.58
N VAL A 36 -11.80 6.61 2.83
CA VAL A 36 -11.35 5.32 3.39
C VAL A 36 -11.90 4.16 2.58
N GLY A 37 -13.21 4.16 2.27
CA GLY A 37 -13.85 3.12 1.46
C GLY A 37 -13.23 2.99 0.07
N PHE A 38 -13.01 4.10 -0.64
CA PHE A 38 -12.39 4.07 -1.95
C PHE A 38 -10.90 3.69 -1.92
N ARG A 39 -10.18 4.04 -0.83
CA ARG A 39 -8.82 3.53 -0.59
C ARG A 39 -8.79 2.02 -0.40
N LEU A 40 -9.81 1.41 0.20
CA LEU A 40 -9.91 -0.04 0.28
C LEU A 40 -10.07 -0.67 -1.12
N ILE A 41 -10.89 -0.08 -1.99
CA ILE A 41 -11.00 -0.52 -3.39
C ILE A 41 -9.65 -0.42 -4.09
N GLN A 42 -8.95 0.71 -3.95
CA GLN A 42 -7.63 0.92 -4.52
C GLN A 42 -6.61 -0.09 -3.97
N ALA A 43 -6.65 -0.39 -2.66
CA ALA A 43 -5.78 -1.38 -2.02
C ALA A 43 -6.01 -2.80 -2.55
N VAL A 44 -7.26 -3.19 -2.85
CA VAL A 44 -7.56 -4.47 -3.52
C VAL A 44 -6.91 -4.52 -4.91
N GLY A 45 -7.04 -3.44 -5.70
CA GLY A 45 -6.38 -3.33 -7.01
C GLY A 45 -4.86 -3.46 -6.92
N ALA A 46 -4.25 -2.74 -5.96
CA ALA A 46 -2.83 -2.81 -5.69
C ALA A 46 -2.38 -4.23 -5.27
N ALA A 47 -3.14 -4.90 -4.40
CA ALA A 47 -2.83 -6.25 -3.95
C ALA A 47 -2.78 -7.24 -5.13
N PHE A 48 -3.71 -7.14 -6.08
CA PHE A 48 -3.66 -7.95 -7.31
C PHE A 48 -2.41 -7.68 -8.14
N LEU A 49 -2.00 -6.42 -8.28
CA LEU A 49 -0.78 -6.06 -9.01
C LEU A 49 0.46 -6.64 -8.32
N PHE A 50 0.66 -6.36 -7.03
CA PHE A 50 1.84 -6.80 -6.28
C PHE A 50 1.94 -8.32 -6.18
N ALA A 51 0.83 -9.02 -5.93
CA ALA A 51 0.83 -10.48 -5.79
C ALA A 51 1.16 -11.21 -7.10
N ASN A 52 0.83 -10.62 -8.25
CA ASN A 52 1.02 -11.27 -9.56
C ASN A 52 2.26 -10.77 -10.31
N SER A 53 2.75 -9.54 -10.05
CA SER A 53 3.84 -8.92 -10.79
C SER A 53 5.14 -9.75 -10.76
N LEU A 54 5.60 -10.12 -9.56
CA LEU A 54 6.86 -10.86 -9.42
C LEU A 54 6.74 -12.26 -10.03
N ALA A 55 5.59 -12.90 -9.86
CA ALA A 55 5.33 -14.23 -10.41
C ALA A 55 5.35 -14.22 -11.95
N LEU A 56 4.65 -13.27 -12.58
CA LEU A 56 4.68 -13.08 -14.03
C LEU A 56 6.09 -12.80 -14.55
N LEU A 57 6.87 -12.00 -13.82
CA LEU A 57 8.26 -11.70 -14.16
C LEU A 57 9.14 -12.97 -14.12
N THR A 58 9.01 -13.79 -13.07
CA THR A 58 9.78 -15.02 -12.94
C THR A 58 9.36 -16.13 -13.90
N ASP A 59 8.10 -16.12 -14.36
CA ASP A 59 7.57 -17.04 -15.37
C ASP A 59 8.03 -16.65 -16.78
N ALA A 60 8.17 -15.35 -17.07
CA ALA A 60 8.54 -14.84 -18.38
C ALA A 60 10.05 -14.93 -18.68
N PHE A 61 10.90 -14.89 -17.65
CA PHE A 61 12.36 -14.88 -17.81
C PHE A 61 13.02 -16.20 -17.36
N PRO A 62 14.03 -16.70 -18.12
CA PRO A 62 14.77 -17.89 -17.75
C PRO A 62 15.57 -17.68 -16.45
N PRO A 63 15.89 -18.75 -15.68
CA PRO A 63 16.50 -18.64 -14.35
C PRO A 63 17.74 -17.75 -14.25
N GLY A 64 18.60 -17.75 -15.27
CA GLY A 64 19.82 -16.92 -15.31
C GLY A 64 19.58 -15.42 -15.49
N GLU A 65 18.42 -15.02 -16.03
CA GLU A 65 18.09 -13.61 -16.31
C GLU A 65 17.16 -12.99 -15.27
N ARG A 66 16.58 -13.81 -14.38
CA ARG A 66 15.63 -13.35 -13.35
C ARG A 66 16.19 -12.25 -12.47
N GLY A 67 17.48 -12.33 -12.08
CA GLY A 67 18.12 -11.30 -11.28
C GLY A 67 18.13 -9.92 -11.96
N LYS A 68 18.47 -9.89 -13.25
CA LYS A 68 18.43 -8.66 -14.07
C LYS A 68 17.00 -8.15 -14.21
N ALA A 69 16.04 -9.04 -14.50
CA ALA A 69 14.63 -8.69 -14.64
C ALA A 69 14.06 -8.08 -13.34
N ILE A 70 14.34 -8.70 -12.19
CA ILE A 70 13.94 -8.19 -10.86
C ILE A 70 14.61 -6.84 -10.58
N GLY A 71 15.90 -6.68 -10.93
CA GLY A 71 16.62 -5.41 -10.80
C GLY A 71 15.98 -4.28 -11.61
N VAL A 72 15.65 -4.53 -12.88
CA VAL A 72 14.95 -3.55 -13.74
C VAL A 72 13.57 -3.21 -13.18
N ASN A 73 12.82 -4.21 -12.69
CA ASN A 73 11.54 -3.98 -12.04
C ASN A 73 11.69 -3.10 -10.79
N GLN A 74 12.74 -3.30 -10.00
CA GLN A 74 13.01 -2.48 -8.82
C GLN A 74 13.39 -1.04 -9.17
N ILE A 75 14.17 -0.84 -10.25
CA ILE A 75 14.49 0.50 -10.77
C ILE A 75 13.20 1.21 -11.21
N ALA A 76 12.32 0.53 -11.94
CA ALA A 76 11.03 1.09 -12.34
C ALA A 76 10.16 1.45 -11.12
N PHE A 77 10.14 0.61 -10.09
CA PHE A 77 9.42 0.87 -8.84
C PHE A 77 9.94 2.12 -8.11
N ILE A 78 11.26 2.24 -7.95
CA ILE A 78 11.88 3.39 -7.27
C ILE A 78 11.69 4.66 -8.12
N GLY A 79 11.93 4.58 -9.43
CA GLY A 79 11.72 5.69 -10.36
C GLY A 79 10.28 6.19 -10.35
N GLY A 80 9.29 5.28 -10.41
CA GLY A 80 7.88 5.62 -10.28
C GLY A 80 7.54 6.26 -8.93
N SER A 81 8.14 5.79 -7.84
CA SER A 81 7.95 6.37 -6.50
C SER A 81 8.49 7.80 -6.41
N LEU A 82 9.66 8.06 -6.99
CA LEU A 82 10.26 9.40 -7.05
C LEU A 82 9.42 10.35 -7.90
N VAL A 83 9.02 9.92 -9.11
CA VAL A 83 8.14 10.70 -9.99
C VAL A 83 6.82 10.99 -9.29
N GLY A 84 6.23 10.01 -8.60
CA GLY A 84 5.00 10.17 -7.83
C GLY A 84 5.14 11.17 -6.68
N LEU A 85 6.26 11.14 -5.95
CA LEU A 85 6.52 12.07 -4.85
C LEU A 85 6.64 13.51 -5.37
N VAL A 86 7.42 13.73 -6.43
CA VAL A 86 7.60 15.06 -7.05
C VAL A 86 6.30 15.57 -7.64
N ALA A 87 5.59 14.74 -8.42
CA ALA A 87 4.30 15.11 -9.01
C ALA A 87 3.25 15.40 -7.91
N GLY A 88 3.22 14.61 -6.85
CA GLY A 88 2.34 14.83 -5.70
C GLY A 88 2.63 16.15 -4.99
N GLY A 89 3.89 16.48 -4.77
CA GLY A 89 4.32 17.76 -4.19
C GLY A 89 3.93 18.96 -5.05
N ILE A 90 4.15 18.88 -6.37
CA ILE A 90 3.74 19.93 -7.32
C ILE A 90 2.23 20.13 -7.27
N LEU A 91 1.44 19.05 -7.36
CA LEU A 91 -0.02 19.13 -7.35
C LEU A 91 -0.59 19.63 -6.03
N ALA A 92 0.05 19.31 -4.90
CA ALA A 92 -0.37 19.79 -3.60
C ALA A 92 -0.18 21.31 -3.43
N GLY A 93 0.76 21.92 -4.16
CA GLY A 93 1.03 23.37 -4.11
C GLY A 93 0.16 24.21 -5.06
N ILE A 94 -0.65 23.57 -5.92
CA ILE A 94 -1.53 24.30 -6.85
C ILE A 94 -2.75 24.85 -6.08
N PRO A 95 -3.12 26.13 -6.26
CA PRO A 95 -4.30 26.71 -5.64
C PRO A 95 -5.59 25.94 -5.96
N ASP A 96 -6.56 25.98 -5.04
CA ASP A 96 -7.85 25.33 -5.26
C ASP A 96 -8.56 25.87 -6.50
N LEU A 97 -9.13 24.96 -7.29
CA LEU A 97 -9.78 25.31 -8.54
C LEU A 97 -11.22 25.77 -8.26
N HIS A 98 -11.52 27.01 -8.64
CA HIS A 98 -12.84 27.61 -8.46
C HIS A 98 -13.65 27.46 -9.76
N ILE A 99 -14.71 26.65 -9.74
CA ILE A 99 -15.61 26.45 -10.88
C ILE A 99 -17.00 26.97 -10.46
N GLY A 100 -17.25 28.25 -10.73
CA GLY A 100 -18.48 28.92 -10.30
C GLY A 100 -18.58 28.95 -8.76
N PRO A 101 -19.70 28.49 -8.15
CA PRO A 101 -19.85 28.45 -6.69
C PRO A 101 -19.13 27.26 -6.03
N TYR A 102 -18.55 26.34 -6.81
CA TYR A 102 -17.92 25.13 -6.30
C TYR A 102 -16.40 25.28 -6.23
N ILE A 103 -15.83 24.87 -5.10
CA ILE A 103 -14.38 24.80 -4.89
C ILE A 103 -13.99 23.33 -5.03
N LEU A 104 -13.13 23.03 -6.01
CA LEU A 104 -12.53 21.70 -6.15
C LEU A 104 -11.14 21.73 -5.52
N PRO A 105 -10.93 21.01 -4.40
CA PRO A 105 -9.64 20.98 -3.74
C PRO A 105 -8.58 20.31 -4.63
N THR A 106 -7.49 21.02 -4.92
CA THR A 106 -6.55 20.57 -5.96
C THR A 106 -5.73 19.35 -5.53
N TRP A 107 -5.61 19.08 -4.22
CA TRP A 107 -4.98 17.86 -3.69
C TRP A 107 -5.62 16.56 -4.22
N ARG A 108 -6.88 16.59 -4.65
CA ARG A 108 -7.55 15.43 -5.25
C ARG A 108 -6.96 15.03 -6.60
N MET A 109 -6.31 15.94 -7.31
CA MET A 109 -5.65 15.63 -8.58
C MET A 109 -4.53 14.59 -8.44
N ILE A 110 -3.98 14.41 -7.23
CA ILE A 110 -2.98 13.38 -6.93
C ILE A 110 -3.52 11.97 -7.24
N PHE A 111 -4.82 11.73 -7.05
CA PHE A 111 -5.44 10.46 -7.43
C PHE A 111 -5.61 10.34 -8.95
N LEU A 112 -5.93 11.45 -9.62
CA LEU A 112 -6.15 11.47 -11.06
C LEU A 112 -4.86 11.14 -11.85
N VAL A 113 -3.69 11.55 -11.37
CA VAL A 113 -2.39 11.21 -12.00
C VAL A 113 -2.19 9.71 -12.18
N SER A 114 -2.72 8.92 -11.26
CA SER A 114 -2.61 7.47 -11.32
C SER A 114 -3.48 6.84 -12.42
N VAL A 115 -4.52 7.55 -12.88
CA VAL A 115 -5.50 7.03 -13.83
C VAL A 115 -4.91 6.83 -15.23
N PRO A 116 -4.21 7.79 -15.86
CA PRO A 116 -3.53 7.56 -17.13
C PRO A 116 -2.56 6.38 -17.07
N VAL A 117 -1.80 6.25 -15.98
CA VAL A 117 -0.85 5.14 -15.78
C VAL A 117 -1.58 3.81 -15.65
N GLY A 118 -2.66 3.77 -14.87
CA GLY A 118 -3.46 2.56 -14.69
C GLY A 118 -4.20 2.15 -15.97
N VAL A 119 -4.74 3.09 -16.74
CA VAL A 119 -5.42 2.82 -18.02
C VAL A 119 -4.43 2.34 -19.08
N THR A 120 -3.30 3.04 -19.24
CA THR A 120 -2.24 2.61 -20.18
C THR A 120 -1.66 1.26 -19.79
N GLY A 121 -1.42 1.04 -18.49
CA GLY A 121 -1.04 -0.24 -17.92
C GLY A 121 -2.05 -1.35 -18.21
N THR A 122 -3.34 -1.10 -18.03
CA THR A 122 -4.43 -2.05 -18.35
C THR A 122 -4.40 -2.43 -19.84
N VAL A 123 -4.38 -1.42 -20.71
CA VAL A 123 -4.41 -1.62 -22.17
C VAL A 123 -3.17 -2.38 -22.63
N TRP A 124 -2.00 -2.05 -22.10
CA TRP A 124 -0.75 -2.71 -22.44
C TRP A 124 -0.67 -4.13 -21.89
N ALA A 125 -1.02 -4.34 -20.62
CA ALA A 125 -1.08 -5.64 -19.99
C ALA A 125 -2.03 -6.58 -20.75
N TYR A 126 -3.21 -6.09 -21.15
CA TYR A 126 -4.16 -6.86 -21.94
C TYR A 126 -3.61 -7.30 -23.30
N ARG A 127 -2.80 -6.48 -23.96
CA ARG A 127 -2.23 -6.79 -25.28
C ARG A 127 -0.96 -7.65 -25.22
N SER A 128 -0.15 -7.52 -24.17
CA SER A 128 1.18 -8.12 -24.11
C SER A 128 1.25 -9.34 -23.20
N LEU A 129 0.46 -9.40 -22.12
CA LEU A 129 0.50 -10.53 -21.20
C LEU A 129 -0.38 -11.67 -21.70
N HIS A 130 0.25 -12.84 -21.84
CA HIS A 130 -0.42 -14.07 -22.19
C HIS A 130 -0.50 -14.97 -20.94
N GLU A 131 -1.55 -15.77 -20.84
CA GLU A 131 -1.68 -16.75 -19.74
C GLU A 131 -0.71 -17.91 -19.99
N ILE A 132 0.43 -17.90 -19.30
CA ILE A 132 1.45 -18.96 -19.40
C ILE A 132 1.14 -20.13 -18.45
N SER A 133 0.49 -19.85 -17.32
CA SER A 133 0.26 -20.83 -16.25
C SER A 133 -1.19 -21.34 -16.23
N THR A 134 -1.35 -22.67 -16.34
CA THR A 134 -2.59 -23.36 -16.04
C THR A 134 -2.75 -23.52 -14.52
N ARG A 135 -3.98 -23.33 -14.02
CA ARG A 135 -4.30 -23.52 -12.61
C ARG A 135 -4.02 -24.99 -12.25
N ALA A 136 -3.20 -25.25 -11.23
CA ALA A 136 -3.05 -26.61 -10.71
C ALA A 136 -4.42 -27.12 -10.25
N ALA A 137 -4.92 -28.17 -10.90
CA ALA A 137 -6.23 -28.73 -10.59
C ALA A 137 -6.27 -29.20 -9.13
N GLY A 138 -7.29 -28.78 -8.37
CA GLY A 138 -7.55 -29.26 -7.01
C GLY A 138 -7.09 -28.38 -5.85
N GLN A 139 -6.36 -27.27 -6.08
CA GLN A 139 -6.00 -26.34 -5.00
C GLN A 139 -7.25 -25.63 -4.45
N ARG A 140 -7.44 -25.72 -3.12
CA ARG A 140 -8.50 -25.01 -2.40
C ARG A 140 -7.96 -23.74 -1.78
N ILE A 141 -8.80 -22.70 -1.71
CA ILE A 141 -8.45 -21.46 -1.02
C ILE A 141 -8.60 -21.70 0.48
N ASP A 142 -7.57 -21.40 1.26
CA ASP A 142 -7.65 -21.38 2.71
C ASP A 142 -8.36 -20.10 3.18
N TYR A 143 -9.69 -20.14 3.22
CA TYR A 143 -10.49 -19.02 3.68
C TYR A 143 -10.27 -18.72 5.18
N LEU A 144 -10.09 -19.74 6.01
CA LEU A 144 -9.95 -19.55 7.46
C LEU A 144 -8.60 -18.91 7.80
N GLY A 145 -7.52 -19.42 7.21
CA GLY A 145 -6.19 -18.81 7.33
C GLY A 145 -6.20 -17.37 6.80
N ASN A 146 -6.77 -17.15 5.61
CA ASN A 146 -6.77 -15.82 5.01
C ASN A 146 -7.61 -14.79 5.82
N ILE A 147 -8.76 -15.19 6.38
CA ILE A 147 -9.60 -14.31 7.21
C ILE A 147 -8.91 -14.00 8.54
N THR A 148 -8.37 -15.01 9.23
CA THR A 148 -7.68 -14.80 10.52
C THR A 148 -6.43 -13.96 10.35
N PHE A 149 -5.66 -14.18 9.29
CA PHE A 149 -4.51 -13.34 8.93
C PHE A 149 -4.91 -11.90 8.62
N ALA A 150 -5.90 -11.70 7.74
CA ALA A 150 -6.33 -10.37 7.34
C ALA A 150 -6.89 -9.57 8.53
N LEU A 151 -7.81 -10.15 9.30
CA LEU A 151 -8.38 -9.49 10.48
C LEU A 151 -7.33 -9.25 11.55
N GLY A 152 -6.43 -10.21 11.81
CA GLY A 152 -5.38 -10.07 12.81
C GLY A 152 -4.39 -8.97 12.47
N LEU A 153 -3.91 -8.94 11.23
CA LEU A 153 -2.99 -7.92 10.75
C LEU A 153 -3.66 -6.54 10.71
N THR A 154 -4.90 -6.44 10.19
CA THR A 154 -5.65 -5.18 10.19
C THR A 154 -5.87 -4.66 11.61
N ALA A 155 -6.24 -5.51 12.57
CA ALA A 155 -6.43 -5.11 13.96
C ALA A 155 -5.13 -4.57 14.58
N ILE A 156 -3.98 -5.20 14.34
CA ILE A 156 -2.68 -4.69 14.80
C ILE A 156 -2.37 -3.34 14.17
N LEU A 157 -2.52 -3.20 12.84
CA LEU A 157 -2.20 -1.96 12.14
C LEU A 157 -3.10 -0.80 12.58
N VAL A 158 -4.40 -1.07 12.75
CA VAL A 158 -5.37 -0.12 13.33
C VAL A 158 -4.97 0.22 14.76
N GLY A 159 -4.68 -0.76 15.60
CA GLY A 159 -4.24 -0.54 16.99
C GLY A 159 -3.01 0.35 17.09
N VAL A 160 -1.97 0.09 16.29
CA VAL A 160 -0.76 0.93 16.23
C VAL A 160 -1.09 2.35 15.77
N THR A 161 -1.93 2.49 14.73
CA THR A 161 -2.31 3.80 14.19
C THR A 161 -3.07 4.64 15.22
N TYR A 162 -4.06 4.05 15.89
CA TYR A 162 -4.82 4.74 16.94
C TYR A 162 -4.04 4.91 18.25
N GLY A 163 -3.04 4.06 18.51
CA GLY A 163 -2.13 4.21 19.64
C GLY A 163 -1.27 5.47 19.56
N LEU A 164 -1.02 5.99 18.36
CA LEU A 164 -0.33 7.27 18.15
C LEU A 164 -1.20 8.50 18.42
N LEU A 165 -2.52 8.33 18.56
CA LEU A 165 -3.44 9.43 18.87
C LEU A 165 -3.56 9.65 20.39
N PRO A 166 -3.77 10.89 20.87
CA PRO A 166 -3.94 11.17 22.30
C PRO A 166 -5.13 10.44 22.93
N TYR A 167 -5.00 10.05 24.21
CA TYR A 167 -6.08 9.43 24.97
C TYR A 167 -5.93 9.72 26.47
N GLY A 168 -7.05 10.04 27.15
CA GLY A 168 -7.10 10.09 28.61
C GLY A 168 -6.08 11.02 29.29
N GLY A 169 -5.68 12.12 28.63
CA GLY A 169 -4.67 13.07 29.12
C GLY A 169 -3.22 12.73 28.77
N SER A 170 -2.96 11.54 28.20
CA SER A 170 -1.67 11.20 27.60
C SER A 170 -1.61 11.72 26.15
N SER A 171 -0.41 12.14 25.72
CA SER A 171 -0.15 12.52 24.33
C SER A 171 -0.27 11.35 23.36
N MET A 172 -0.23 10.11 23.87
CA MET A 172 -0.39 8.88 23.09
C MET A 172 -1.40 7.92 23.73
N GLY A 173 -2.08 7.13 22.90
CA GLY A 173 -3.24 6.33 23.23
C GLY A 173 -2.97 4.86 23.52
N TRP A 174 -1.72 4.50 23.82
CA TRP A 174 -1.31 3.12 24.10
C TRP A 174 -2.07 2.46 25.27
N THR A 175 -2.60 3.25 26.20
CA THR A 175 -3.40 2.78 27.34
C THR A 175 -4.90 2.69 27.03
N SER A 176 -5.34 3.11 25.84
CA SER A 176 -6.75 3.01 25.44
C SER A 176 -7.19 1.55 25.42
N PRO A 177 -8.30 1.20 26.09
CA PRO A 177 -8.84 -0.16 26.05
C PRO A 177 -9.12 -0.63 24.62
N TRP A 178 -9.50 0.28 23.73
CA TRP A 178 -9.72 -0.03 22.31
C TRP A 178 -8.43 -0.39 21.58
N VAL A 179 -7.35 0.36 21.82
CA VAL A 179 -6.02 0.08 21.25
C VAL A 179 -5.49 -1.26 21.77
N LEU A 180 -5.58 -1.49 23.08
CA LEU A 180 -5.16 -2.74 23.69
C LEU A 180 -5.97 -3.94 23.17
N ALA A 181 -7.29 -3.81 23.05
CA ALA A 181 -8.14 -4.85 22.48
C ALA A 181 -7.77 -5.17 21.02
N ALA A 182 -7.49 -4.14 20.21
CA ALA A 182 -7.06 -4.32 18.83
C ALA A 182 -5.69 -5.01 18.72
N LEU A 183 -4.71 -4.61 19.55
CA LEU A 183 -3.38 -5.20 19.56
C LEU A 183 -3.39 -6.66 20.06
N LEU A 184 -4.03 -6.90 21.21
CA LEU A 184 -4.10 -8.24 21.81
C LEU A 184 -4.98 -9.18 20.99
N GLY A 185 -6.14 -8.70 20.53
CA GLY A 185 -7.04 -9.46 19.66
C GLY A 185 -6.41 -9.76 18.30
N GLY A 186 -5.70 -8.79 17.72
CA GLY A 186 -4.96 -8.98 16.49
C GLY A 186 -3.82 -9.99 16.63
N ALA A 187 -3.04 -9.92 17.72
CA ALA A 187 -2.01 -10.90 18.03
C ALA A 187 -2.61 -12.31 18.22
N ALA A 188 -3.73 -12.44 18.94
CA ALA A 188 -4.42 -13.71 19.12
C ALA A 188 -4.91 -14.30 17.78
N LEU A 189 -5.45 -13.47 16.89
CA LEU A 189 -5.85 -13.88 15.53
C LEU A 189 -4.65 -14.33 14.68
N LEU A 190 -3.50 -13.66 14.78
CA LEU A 190 -2.28 -14.10 14.08
C LEU A 190 -1.72 -15.41 14.64
N VAL A 191 -1.82 -15.64 15.96
CA VAL A 191 -1.47 -16.94 16.56
C VAL A 191 -2.44 -18.03 16.08
N ALA A 192 -3.74 -17.74 16.04
CA ALA A 192 -4.74 -18.65 15.50
C ALA A 192 -4.49 -18.95 14.02
N PHE A 193 -4.11 -17.95 13.23
CA PHE A 193 -3.69 -18.12 11.84
C PHE A 193 -2.56 -19.15 11.72
N VAL A 194 -1.47 -18.99 12.49
CA VAL A 194 -0.35 -19.96 12.47
C VAL A 194 -0.81 -21.37 12.81
N ALA A 195 -1.71 -21.52 13.80
CA ALA A 195 -2.23 -22.82 14.19
C ALA A 195 -3.15 -23.46 13.13
N ILE A 196 -3.93 -22.65 12.40
CA ILE A 196 -4.76 -23.10 11.28
C ILE A 196 -3.87 -23.54 10.12
N GLU A 197 -2.88 -22.72 9.78
CA GLU A 197 -1.97 -22.93 8.65
C GLU A 197 -1.19 -24.24 8.76
N GLN A 198 -0.83 -24.64 9.99
CA GLN A 198 -0.15 -25.92 10.25
C GLN A 198 -1.04 -27.15 10.01
N ARG A 199 -2.37 -26.98 9.93
CA ARG A 199 -3.34 -28.07 9.82
C ARG A 199 -4.01 -28.14 8.45
N VAL A 200 -3.96 -27.06 7.66
CA VAL A 200 -4.60 -26.99 6.35
C VAL A 200 -3.76 -27.72 5.29
N ARG A 201 -4.44 -28.39 4.36
CA ARG A 201 -3.81 -29.20 3.31
C ARG A 201 -3.07 -28.37 2.25
N ASP A 202 -3.63 -27.22 1.91
CA ASP A 202 -3.08 -26.25 0.96
C ASP A 202 -2.83 -24.91 1.67
N PRO A 203 -1.76 -24.79 2.49
CA PRO A 203 -1.47 -23.56 3.21
C PRO A 203 -1.07 -22.43 2.26
N MET A 204 -1.55 -21.22 2.55
CA MET A 204 -1.11 -19.95 1.97
C MET A 204 0.39 -19.71 2.16
N PHE A 205 0.94 -19.98 3.34
CA PHE A 205 2.36 -19.89 3.67
C PHE A 205 2.91 -21.25 4.10
N ARG A 206 3.93 -21.71 3.39
CA ARG A 206 4.72 -22.88 3.80
C ARG A 206 5.63 -22.50 4.96
N LEU A 207 5.11 -22.61 6.18
CA LEU A 207 5.81 -22.25 7.43
C LEU A 207 7.12 -23.03 7.63
N GLU A 208 7.29 -24.18 6.97
CA GLU A 208 8.51 -24.97 6.97
C GLU A 208 9.74 -24.18 6.50
N PHE A 209 9.58 -23.19 5.61
CA PHE A 209 10.69 -22.35 5.16
C PHE A 209 11.29 -21.50 6.29
N PHE A 210 10.51 -21.15 7.32
CA PHE A 210 11.03 -20.44 8.49
C PHE A 210 11.95 -21.31 9.36
N ARG A 211 12.02 -22.63 9.13
CA ARG A 211 13.04 -23.49 9.76
C ARG A 211 14.43 -23.23 9.16
N ILE A 212 14.50 -22.71 7.94
CA ILE A 212 15.76 -22.32 7.30
C ILE A 212 16.19 -20.98 7.89
N ARG A 213 17.27 -20.98 8.66
CA ARG A 213 17.76 -19.79 9.38
C ARG A 213 18.00 -18.59 8.46
N SER A 214 18.58 -18.81 7.28
CA SER A 214 18.83 -17.74 6.31
C SER A 214 17.54 -17.14 5.77
N PHE A 215 16.52 -17.95 5.53
CA PHE A 215 15.20 -17.48 5.12
C PHE A 215 14.53 -16.68 6.23
N ALA A 216 14.46 -17.23 7.45
CA ALA A 216 13.84 -16.57 8.60
C ALA A 216 14.54 -15.24 8.93
N ALA A 217 15.88 -15.22 8.97
CA ALA A 217 16.66 -14.02 9.19
C ALA A 217 16.46 -12.99 8.07
N GLY A 218 16.47 -13.42 6.80
CA GLY A 218 16.24 -12.55 5.64
C GLY A 218 14.86 -11.91 5.66
N THR A 219 13.80 -12.68 5.90
CA THR A 219 12.43 -12.16 5.99
C THR A 219 12.25 -11.24 7.20
N SER A 220 12.86 -11.57 8.35
CA SER A 220 12.81 -10.72 9.54
C SER A 220 13.54 -9.40 9.32
N ALA A 221 14.72 -9.42 8.69
CA ALA A 221 15.45 -8.22 8.32
C ALA A 221 14.65 -7.35 7.33
N ALA A 222 13.98 -7.98 6.35
CA ALA A 222 13.12 -7.26 5.40
C ALA A 222 11.91 -6.61 6.09
N LEU A 223 11.30 -7.30 7.06
CA LEU A 223 10.21 -6.77 7.87
C LEU A 223 10.67 -5.58 8.71
N LEU A 224 11.74 -5.75 9.49
CA LEU A 224 12.31 -4.69 10.33
C LEU A 224 12.76 -3.48 9.49
N GLY A 225 13.41 -3.73 8.36
CA GLY A 225 13.79 -2.68 7.42
C GLY A 225 12.59 -1.94 6.84
N SER A 226 11.48 -2.63 6.58
CA SER A 226 10.25 -2.00 6.11
C SER A 226 9.56 -1.16 7.19
N LEU A 227 9.53 -1.65 8.44
CA LEU A 227 9.04 -0.88 9.59
C LEU A 227 9.90 0.37 9.83
N ALA A 228 11.22 0.24 9.81
CA ALA A 228 12.15 1.35 9.97
C ALA A 228 11.98 2.39 8.85
N ARG A 229 11.92 1.97 7.59
CA ARG A 229 11.67 2.87 6.45
C ARG A 229 10.32 3.59 6.56
N GLY A 230 9.25 2.88 6.91
CA GLY A 230 7.93 3.47 7.07
C GLY A 230 7.87 4.49 8.21
N GLY A 231 8.42 4.14 9.37
CA GLY A 231 8.51 5.04 10.51
C GLY A 231 9.37 6.28 10.22
N LEU A 232 10.52 6.08 9.58
CA LEU A 232 11.40 7.18 9.16
C LEU A 232 10.69 8.11 8.17
N MET A 233 10.01 7.56 7.16
CA MET A 233 9.24 8.36 6.20
C MET A 233 8.20 9.23 6.91
N LEU A 234 7.43 8.65 7.84
CA LEU A 234 6.40 9.39 8.59
C LEU A 234 7.02 10.53 9.40
N VAL A 235 8.10 10.27 10.12
CA VAL A 235 8.79 11.28 10.93
C VAL A 235 9.38 12.39 10.05
N LEU A 236 10.03 12.04 8.93
CA LEU A 236 10.62 13.01 8.03
C LEU A 236 9.57 13.92 7.39
N VAL A 237 8.43 13.36 6.96
CA VAL A 237 7.32 14.16 6.40
C VAL A 237 6.82 15.18 7.41
N ILE A 238 6.55 14.75 8.64
CA ILE A 238 6.06 15.64 9.71
C ILE A 238 7.12 16.67 10.08
N TRP A 239 8.39 16.26 10.20
CA TRP A 239 9.50 17.14 10.54
C TRP A 239 9.73 18.22 9.48
N PHE A 240 9.84 17.84 8.21
CA PHE A 240 10.09 18.79 7.14
C PHE A 240 8.90 19.73 6.95
N GLN A 241 7.68 19.22 6.87
CA GLN A 241 6.51 20.05 6.58
C GLN A 241 6.03 20.86 7.78
N GLY A 242 6.07 20.29 8.99
CA GLY A 242 5.53 20.91 10.18
C GLY A 242 6.48 21.83 10.94
N ILE A 243 7.80 21.60 10.84
CA ILE A 243 8.79 22.27 11.70
C ILE A 243 9.92 22.89 10.88
N TRP A 244 10.70 22.08 10.16
CA TRP A 244 11.95 22.54 9.57
C TRP A 244 11.74 23.55 8.44
N LEU A 245 10.90 23.27 7.44
CA LEU A 245 10.67 24.19 6.32
C LEU A 245 10.05 25.52 6.78
N PRO A 246 9.01 25.54 7.64
CA PRO A 246 8.46 26.79 8.17
C PRO A 246 9.51 27.65 8.91
N LEU A 247 10.40 27.04 9.70
CA LEU A 247 11.48 27.77 10.39
C LEU A 247 12.52 28.37 9.44
N HIS A 248 12.61 27.85 8.21
CA HIS A 248 13.53 28.33 7.19
C HIS A 248 12.85 29.23 6.14
N GLY A 249 11.68 29.79 6.47
CA GLY A 249 11.02 30.82 5.68
C GLY A 249 10.11 30.31 4.55
N TYR A 250 9.86 29.00 4.48
CA TYR A 250 8.89 28.44 3.54
C TYR A 250 7.46 28.56 4.09
N THR A 251 6.51 28.93 3.22
CA THR A 251 5.10 28.94 3.61
C THR A 251 4.56 27.52 3.72
N PHE A 252 3.56 27.30 4.59
CA PHE A 252 2.93 25.97 4.74
C PHE A 252 2.41 25.39 3.41
N ALA A 253 1.97 26.24 2.48
CA ALA A 253 1.50 25.84 1.16
C ALA A 253 2.62 25.22 0.28
N GLU A 254 3.86 25.68 0.44
CA GLU A 254 5.01 25.23 -0.35
C GLU A 254 5.74 24.04 0.30
N THR A 255 5.51 23.81 1.60
CA THR A 255 6.22 22.78 2.34
C THR A 255 6.08 21.36 1.76
N PRO A 256 4.95 20.91 1.20
CA PRO A 256 4.84 19.54 0.67
C PRO A 256 5.79 19.30 -0.52
N PHE A 257 5.95 20.29 -1.39
CA PHE A 257 6.85 20.22 -2.53
C PHE A 257 8.31 20.12 -2.10
N TRP A 258 8.76 21.03 -1.24
CA TRP A 258 10.14 21.06 -0.77
C TRP A 258 10.49 19.86 0.12
N ALA A 259 9.55 19.40 0.95
CA ALA A 259 9.72 18.17 1.71
C ALA A 259 9.91 16.98 0.77
N GLY A 260 9.13 16.90 -0.32
CA GLY A 260 9.31 15.90 -1.36
C GLY A 260 10.71 15.92 -1.97
N ILE A 261 11.24 17.10 -2.30
CA ILE A 261 12.60 17.26 -2.83
C ILE A 261 13.66 16.81 -1.81
N MET A 262 13.52 17.19 -0.54
CA MET A 262 14.48 16.86 0.51
C MET A 262 14.47 15.39 0.92
N MET A 263 13.42 14.65 0.56
CA MET A 263 13.31 13.20 0.77
C MET A 263 13.91 12.37 -0.37
N ILE A 264 14.36 13.00 -1.46
CA ILE A 264 15.09 12.31 -2.53
C ILE A 264 16.51 11.98 -2.00
N PRO A 265 16.95 10.71 -2.07
CA PRO A 265 18.26 10.29 -1.59
C PRO A 265 19.42 10.87 -2.40
#